data_AF-A0A8K1QXN1-F1
#
_entry.id   AF-A0A8K1QXN1-F1
#
_cell.length_a   1.000
_cell.length_b   1.000
_cell.length_c   1.000
_cell.angle_alpha   90.00
_cell.angle_beta   90.00
_cell.angle_gamma   90.00
#
_symmetry.space_group_name_H-M   'P 1'
#
loop_
_entity.id
_entity.type
_entity.pdbx_description
1 polymer ?
#
loop_
_entity_poly.entity_id
_entity_poly.type
_entity_poly.pdbx_seq_one_letter_code
_entity_poly.pdbx_strand_id
1 'polypeptide(L)'
;MIALVFGASLFIVLLLVIYFFSSSVLNKLLCSNTSWGSAYECGFFSSINSLNHFSFTYFSLLVVFVIFDLEVSLLLNMPTQGVLYESFVFYYFFIIVLFVSYIVEVFSGYIRWLY
;
A
#
# COMPACT_ATOMS: atom_id res chain seq x y z
N MET A 1 -4.53 -37.85 -15.15
CA MET A 1 -3.28 -37.95 -14.34
C MET A 1 -2.05 -37.58 -15.17
N ILE A 2 -1.79 -38.22 -16.32
CA ILE A 2 -0.61 -37.95 -17.18
C ILE A 2 -0.55 -36.49 -17.67
N ALA A 3 -1.67 -35.90 -18.11
CA ALA A 3 -1.72 -34.50 -18.55
C ALA A 3 -1.37 -33.50 -17.42
N LEU A 4 -1.74 -33.81 -16.17
CA LEU A 4 -1.39 -32.99 -15.00
C LEU A 4 0.10 -33.07 -14.68
N VAL A 5 0.69 -34.27 -14.77
CA VAL A 5 2.14 -34.46 -14.60
C VAL A 5 2.92 -33.73 -15.69
N PHE A 6 2.46 -33.80 -16.94
CA PHE A 6 3.08 -33.07 -18.05
C PHE A 6 2.99 -31.55 -17.85
N GLY A 7 1.82 -31.02 -17.48
CA GLY A 7 1.64 -29.60 -17.17
C GLY A 7 2.54 -29.12 -16.03
N ALA A 8 2.64 -29.90 -14.94
CA ALA A 8 3.52 -29.59 -13.83
C ALA A 8 5.00 -29.60 -14.24
N SER A 9 5.42 -30.57 -15.07
CA SER A 9 6.81 -30.63 -15.56
C SER A 9 7.19 -29.42 -16.42
N LEU A 10 6.30 -28.96 -17.30
CA LEU A 10 6.52 -27.76 -18.12
C LEU A 10 6.63 -26.50 -17.26
N PHE A 11 5.78 -26.39 -16.23
CA PHE A 11 5.82 -25.26 -15.31
C PHE A 11 7.13 -25.21 -14.51
N ILE A 12 7.63 -26.35 -14.04
CA ILE A 12 8.91 -26.45 -13.33
C ILE A 12 10.08 -26.06 -14.23
N VAL A 13 10.08 -26.50 -15.49
CA VAL A 13 11.13 -26.13 -16.46
C VAL A 13 11.12 -24.62 -16.72
N LEU A 14 9.94 -24.02 -16.90
CA LEU A 14 9.82 -22.57 -17.06
C LEU A 14 10.35 -21.81 -15.85
N LEU A 15 10.03 -22.25 -14.63
CA LEU A 15 10.54 -21.63 -13.41
C LEU A 15 12.06 -21.70 -13.30
N LEU A 16 12.67 -22.83 -13.67
CA LEU A 16 14.13 -22.98 -13.65
C LEU A 16 14.82 -22.05 -14.66
N VAL A 17 14.25 -21.87 -15.85
CA VAL A 17 14.78 -20.94 -16.86
C VAL A 17 14.73 -19.49 -16.34
N ILE A 18 13.59 -19.07 -15.79
CA ILE A 18 13.43 -17.72 -15.25
C ILE A 18 14.38 -17.49 -14.07
N TYR A 19 14.52 -18.47 -13.16
CA TYR A 19 15.43 -18.40 -12.03
C TYR A 19 16.90 -18.29 -12.48
N PHE A 20 17.29 -19.04 -13.51
CA PHE A 20 18.66 -19.00 -14.03
C PHE A 20 19.03 -17.60 -14.54
N PHE A 21 18.19 -16.99 -15.39
CA PHE A 21 18.44 -15.65 -15.94
C PHE A 21 18.35 -14.53 -14.91
N SER A 22 17.51 -14.68 -13.88
CA SER A 22 17.40 -13.71 -12.78
C SER A 22 18.38 -13.94 -11.64
N SER A 23 19.22 -14.99 -11.71
CA SER A 23 20.12 -15.34 -10.62
C SER A 23 21.17 -14.24 -10.40
N SER A 24 21.31 -13.85 -9.13
CA SER A 24 22.36 -12.92 -8.69
C SER A 24 23.77 -13.47 -8.91
N VAL A 25 23.90 -14.79 -9.14
CA VAL A 25 25.18 -15.47 -9.44
C VAL A 25 25.74 -15.02 -10.78
N LEU A 26 24.90 -14.92 -11.83
CA LEU A 26 25.32 -14.39 -13.14
C LEU A 26 25.56 -12.88 -13.07
N ASN A 27 24.74 -12.15 -12.32
CA ASN A 27 24.83 -10.69 -12.22
C ASN A 27 26.10 -10.22 -11.48
N LYS A 28 26.68 -11.06 -10.62
CA LYS A 28 27.95 -10.76 -9.91
C LYS A 28 29.22 -10.93 -10.76
N LEU A 29 29.13 -11.57 -11.94
CA LEU A 29 30.29 -11.74 -12.83
C LEU A 29 30.71 -10.42 -13.51
N LEU A 30 29.78 -9.47 -13.62
CA LEU A 30 30.08 -8.09 -13.96
C LEU A 30 30.53 -7.39 -12.67
N CYS A 31 31.79 -6.94 -12.63
CA CYS A 31 32.33 -6.19 -11.50
C CYS A 31 31.40 -5.01 -11.22
N SER A 32 30.68 -5.07 -10.09
CA SER A 32 29.74 -4.02 -9.68
C SER A 32 30.54 -2.76 -9.37
N ASN A 33 30.74 -1.90 -10.37
CA ASN A 33 31.40 -0.62 -10.19
C ASN A 33 30.59 0.16 -9.15
N THR A 34 31.24 0.58 -8.07
CA THR A 34 30.63 1.26 -6.92
C THR A 34 29.87 2.53 -7.31
N SER A 35 30.22 3.14 -8.45
CA SER A 35 29.53 4.29 -9.05
C SER A 35 28.14 3.98 -9.62
N TRP A 36 27.86 2.73 -9.96
CA TRP A 36 26.53 2.27 -10.40
C TRP A 36 25.66 1.80 -9.23
N GLY A 37 26.28 1.58 -8.06
CA GLY A 37 25.61 1.18 -6.83
C GLY A 37 25.29 2.33 -5.88
N SER A 38 25.72 3.56 -6.18
CA SER A 38 25.41 4.75 -5.38
C SER A 38 24.03 5.32 -5.73
N ALA A 39 23.40 6.02 -4.78
CA ALA A 39 22.15 6.72 -5.00
C ALA A 39 22.27 7.73 -6.16
N TYR A 40 21.24 7.81 -6.99
CA TYR A 40 21.20 8.74 -8.12
C TYR A 40 20.98 10.17 -7.62
N GLU A 41 22.02 11.00 -7.67
CA GLU A 41 21.96 12.45 -7.38
C GLU A 41 22.23 13.28 -8.64
N CYS A 42 21.55 12.94 -9.75
CA CYS A 42 21.67 13.69 -11.01
C CYS A 42 23.13 13.86 -11.50
N GLY A 43 23.99 12.87 -11.24
CA GLY A 43 25.40 12.88 -11.65
C GLY A 43 26.38 13.52 -10.65
N PHE A 44 25.91 14.00 -9.51
CA PHE A 44 26.75 14.54 -8.43
C PHE A 44 27.09 13.47 -7.38
N PHE A 45 28.14 13.73 -6.59
CA PHE A 45 28.49 12.90 -5.44
C PHE A 45 27.57 13.19 -4.26
N SER A 46 27.06 12.14 -3.61
CA SER A 46 26.22 12.27 -2.43
C SER A 46 26.96 12.96 -1.29
N SER A 47 26.52 14.18 -0.96
CA SER A 47 27.14 15.02 0.07
C SER A 47 26.55 14.80 1.47
N ILE A 48 25.36 14.20 1.56
CA ILE A 48 24.61 14.01 2.81
C ILE A 48 23.82 12.70 2.76
N ASN A 49 23.79 11.99 3.89
CA ASN A 49 22.91 10.83 4.05
C ASN A 49 21.46 11.29 3.90
N SER A 50 20.67 10.59 3.09
CA SER A 50 19.24 10.84 2.90
C SER A 50 18.45 10.48 4.18
N LEU A 51 18.62 11.27 5.23
CA LEU A 51 17.72 11.26 6.39
C LEU A 51 16.48 12.01 5.96
N ASN A 52 15.45 11.26 5.56
CA ASN A 52 14.13 11.85 5.35
C ASN A 52 13.67 12.44 6.67
N HIS A 53 13.53 13.76 6.72
CA HIS A 53 12.85 14.43 7.81
C HIS A 53 11.43 13.88 7.88
N PHE A 54 11.05 13.37 9.06
CA PHE A 54 9.70 12.89 9.29
C PHE A 54 8.70 14.04 9.09
N SER A 55 7.82 13.87 8.10
CA SER A 55 6.77 14.83 7.77
C SER A 55 5.51 14.50 8.56
N PHE A 56 5.15 15.39 9.49
CA PHE A 56 3.93 15.25 10.31
C PHE A 56 2.64 15.15 9.48
N THR A 57 2.64 15.69 8.26
CA THR A 57 1.51 15.63 7.32
C THR A 57 1.20 14.21 6.85
N TYR A 58 2.22 13.37 6.64
CA TYR A 58 2.00 11.98 6.24
C TYR A 58 1.53 11.13 7.42
N PHE A 59 2.01 11.46 8.62
CA PHE A 59 1.56 10.79 9.83
C PHE A 59 0.08 11.06 10.12
N SER A 60 -0.37 12.32 10.02
CA SER A 60 -1.79 12.65 10.22
C SER A 60 -2.66 11.90 9.20
N LEU A 61 -2.27 11.88 7.92
CA LEU A 61 -3.00 11.19 6.85
C LEU A 61 -3.12 9.68 7.12
N LEU A 62 -2.07 9.04 7.64
CA LEU A 62 -2.11 7.62 8.01
C LEU A 62 -3.09 7.36 9.14
N VAL A 63 -3.12 8.23 10.16
CA VAL A 63 -4.08 8.11 11.27
C VAL A 63 -5.52 8.26 10.76
N VAL A 64 -5.80 9.25 9.92
CA VAL A 64 -7.13 9.42 9.29
C VAL A 64 -7.54 8.17 8.53
N PHE A 65 -6.62 7.63 7.71
CA PHE A 65 -6.87 6.44 6.91
C PHE A 65 -7.25 5.23 7.77
N VAL A 66 -6.53 4.99 8.87
CA VAL A 66 -6.83 3.86 9.78
C VAL A 66 -8.19 4.03 10.47
N ILE A 67 -8.54 5.25 10.87
CA ILE A 67 -9.85 5.53 11.50
C ILE A 67 -10.97 5.29 10.49
N PHE A 68 -10.83 5.80 9.27
CA PHE A 68 -11.83 5.64 8.22
C PHE A 68 -12.02 4.16 7.80
N ASP A 69 -10.95 3.36 7.78
CA ASP A 69 -11.04 1.92 7.49
C ASP A 69 -11.83 1.15 8.59
N LEU A 70 -11.66 1.55 9.86
CA LEU A 70 -12.44 1.02 10.98
C LEU A 70 -13.93 1.40 10.84
N GLU A 71 -14.22 2.65 10.49
CA GLU A 71 -15.59 3.14 10.29
C GLU A 71 -16.31 2.41 9.14
N VAL A 72 -15.61 2.16 8.02
CA VAL A 72 -16.14 1.35 6.91
C VAL A 72 -16.38 -0.10 7.32
N SER A 73 -15.47 -0.67 8.11
CA SER A 73 -15.63 -2.03 8.64
C SER A 73 -16.90 -2.18 9.48
N LEU A 74 -17.28 -1.15 10.24
CA LEU A 74 -18.55 -1.13 11.01
C LEU A 74 -19.79 -1.06 10.10
N LEU A 75 -19.68 -0.44 8.93
CA LEU A 75 -20.76 -0.34 7.94
C LEU A 75 -20.91 -1.60 7.07
N LEU A 76 -19.93 -2.50 7.05
CA LEU A 76 -19.91 -3.67 6.15
C LEU A 76 -21.13 -4.59 6.30
N ASN A 77 -21.69 -4.69 7.50
CA ASN A 77 -22.87 -5.52 7.77
C ASN A 77 -24.20 -4.87 7.37
N MET A 78 -24.23 -3.55 7.10
CA MET A 78 -25.44 -2.82 6.71
C MET A 78 -26.20 -3.46 5.52
N PRO A 79 -25.57 -3.80 4.38
CA PRO A 79 -26.29 -4.40 3.24
C PRO A 79 -26.84 -5.81 3.51
N THR A 80 -26.30 -6.52 4.50
CA THR A 80 -26.77 -7.86 4.86
C THR A 80 -28.03 -7.82 5.72
N GLN A 81 -28.29 -6.68 6.37
CA GLN A 81 -29.48 -6.47 7.19
C GLN A 81 -30.60 -5.88 6.31
N GLY A 82 -31.78 -6.48 6.37
CA GLY A 82 -32.94 -6.02 5.59
C GLY A 82 -33.41 -4.62 6.01
N VAL A 83 -34.08 -3.91 5.09
CA VAL A 83 -34.58 -2.53 5.28
C VAL A 83 -35.56 -2.39 6.45
N LEU A 84 -36.21 -3.48 6.86
CA LEU A 84 -37.22 -3.50 7.93
C LEU A 84 -36.65 -3.75 9.33
N TYR A 85 -35.32 -3.78 9.50
CA TYR A 85 -34.71 -3.91 10.82
C TYR A 85 -34.73 -2.58 11.57
N GLU A 86 -35.11 -2.61 12.85
CA GLU A 86 -35.03 -1.49 13.79
C GLU A 86 -33.63 -0.85 13.84
N SER A 87 -32.59 -1.63 13.54
CA SER A 87 -31.19 -1.19 13.50
C SER A 87 -30.87 -0.19 12.37
N PHE A 88 -31.75 -0.04 11.38
CA PHE A 88 -31.54 0.85 10.23
C PHE A 88 -31.35 2.32 10.65
N VAL A 89 -32.12 2.78 11.65
CA VAL A 89 -32.03 4.16 12.16
C VAL A 89 -30.63 4.46 12.73
N PHE A 90 -30.02 3.49 13.42
CA PHE A 90 -28.68 3.66 13.99
C PHE A 90 -27.59 3.75 12.91
N TYR A 91 -27.71 3.02 11.80
CA TYR A 91 -26.80 3.15 10.67
C TYR A 91 -26.89 4.53 10.01
N TYR A 92 -28.11 5.06 9.82
CA TYR A 92 -28.27 6.41 9.27
C TYR A 92 -27.72 7.48 10.20
N PHE A 93 -27.97 7.35 11.50
CA PHE A 93 -27.37 8.24 12.49
C PHE A 93 -25.84 8.17 12.46
N PHE A 94 -25.27 6.97 12.36
CA PHE A 94 -23.83 6.78 12.24
C PHE A 94 -23.25 7.45 10.98
N ILE A 95 -23.89 7.31 9.82
CA ILE A 95 -23.49 7.99 8.57
C ILE A 95 -23.50 9.52 8.72
N ILE A 96 -24.49 10.08 9.41
CA ILE A 96 -24.55 11.53 9.66
C ILE A 96 -23.36 11.96 10.53
N VAL A 97 -23.05 11.20 11.59
CA VAL A 97 -21.89 11.49 12.45
C VAL A 97 -20.59 11.42 11.65
N LEU A 98 -20.41 10.39 10.81
CA LEU A 98 -19.24 10.27 9.92
C LEU A 98 -19.09 11.48 9.00
N PHE A 99 -20.19 11.93 8.40
CA PHE A 99 -20.18 13.09 7.51
C PHE A 99 -19.76 14.37 8.24
N VAL A 100 -20.27 14.59 9.45
CA VAL A 100 -19.90 15.76 10.27
C VAL A 100 -18.43 15.69 10.69
N SER A 101 -17.96 14.53 11.16
CA SER A 101 -16.55 14.32 11.55
C SER A 101 -15.60 14.63 10.39
N TYR A 102 -15.92 14.13 9.19
CA TYR A 102 -15.12 14.40 7.99
C TYR A 102 -15.05 15.90 7.65
N ILE A 103 -16.16 16.64 7.75
CA ILE A 103 -16.17 18.09 7.51
C ILE A 103 -15.25 18.81 8.51
N VAL A 104 -15.30 18.44 9.79
CA VAL A 104 -14.46 19.04 10.83
C VAL A 104 -12.98 18.80 10.52
N GLU A 105 -12.63 17.61 10.07
CA GLU A 105 -11.26 17.23 9.74
C GLU A 105 -10.71 17.98 8.52
N VAL A 106 -11.53 18.15 7.49
CA VAL A 106 -11.20 18.96 6.30
C VAL A 106 -10.97 20.41 6.69
N PHE A 107 -11.83 20.98 7.53
CA PHE A 107 -11.71 22.38 7.96
C PHE A 107 -10.49 22.60 8.87
N SER A 108 -10.16 21.62 9.71
CA SER A 108 -8.95 21.65 10.54
C SER A 108 -7.65 21.52 9.74
N GLY A 109 -7.73 21.16 8.45
CA GLY A 109 -6.60 21.14 7.54
C GLY A 109 -5.67 19.94 7.70
N TYR A 110 -6.07 18.89 8.42
CA TYR A 110 -5.27 17.66 8.58
C TYR A 110 -5.02 16.92 7.26
N ILE A 111 -5.89 17.14 6.27
CA ILE A 111 -5.85 16.53 4.93
C ILE A 111 -5.10 17.44 3.93
N ARG A 112 -4.77 18.69 4.30
CA ARG A 112 -4.08 19.61 3.38
C ARG A 112 -2.62 19.20 3.25
N TRP A 113 -2.24 18.81 2.05
CA TRP A 113 -0.84 18.77 1.64
C TRP A 113 -0.34 20.20 1.46
N LEU A 114 0.31 20.74 2.49
CA LEU A 114 1.19 21.90 2.34
C LEU A 114 2.55 21.38 1.91
N TYR A 115 2.96 21.81 0.71
CA TYR A 115 4.30 21.60 0.17
C TYR A 115 5.32 22.46 0.91
#